data_AF-A0AAV7RDR5-F1
#
_entry.id   AF-A0AAV7RDR5-F1
#
_cell.length_a   1.000
_cell.length_b   1.000
_cell.length_c   1.000
_cell.angle_alpha   90.00
_cell.angle_beta   90.00
_cell.angle_gamma   90.00
#
_symmetry.space_group_name_H-M   'P 1'
#
loop_
_entity.id
_entity.type
_entity.pdbx_description
1 polymer ?
#
loop_
_entity_poly.entity_id
_entity_poly.type
_entity_poly.pdbx_seq_one_letter_code
_entity_poly.pdbx_strand_id
1 'polypeptide(L)'
;EQALAWFTSFLQDRSFQVLDRSFLSNKLQCRCGVPQGSALSPTLFNIYMAPLASLVESFGLALVSYADDTQLVVSFSANETSEGAAFLTCMQAVSSWMTQSKLQLNEEKTEVMI
;
A
#
# COMPACT_ATOMS: atom_id res chain seq x y z
N GLU A 1 24.64 -10.72 -0.95
CA GLU A 1 24.36 -10.94 -2.40
C GLU A 1 23.34 -12.04 -2.66
N GLN A 2 23.42 -13.22 -2.02
CA GLN A 2 22.45 -14.32 -2.25
C GLN A 2 20.98 -13.97 -1.96
N ALA A 3 20.69 -13.28 -0.85
CA ALA A 3 19.32 -12.91 -0.50
C ALA A 3 18.69 -11.98 -1.55
N LEU A 4 19.45 -10.99 -2.06
CA LEU A 4 18.98 -10.09 -3.11
C LEU A 4 18.70 -10.86 -4.40
N ALA A 5 19.61 -11.74 -4.82
CA ALA A 5 19.40 -12.57 -6.01
C ALA A 5 18.15 -13.45 -5.88
N TRP A 6 17.89 -13.98 -4.68
CA TRP A 6 16.68 -14.74 -4.40
C TRP A 6 15.42 -13.88 -4.52
N PHE A 7 15.38 -12.69 -3.92
CA PHE A 7 14.25 -11.75 -4.07
C PHE A 7 14.05 -11.32 -5.52
N THR A 8 15.12 -11.03 -6.24
CA THR A 8 15.08 -10.71 -7.68
C THR A 8 14.44 -11.85 -8.46
N SER A 9 14.86 -13.10 -8.23
CA SER A 9 14.28 -14.28 -8.88
C SER A 9 12.80 -14.51 -8.53
N PHE A 10 12.39 -14.19 -7.30
CA PHE A 10 11.01 -14.27 -6.86
C PHE A 10 10.12 -13.19 -7.52
N LEU A 11 10.72 -12.03 -7.84
CA LEU A 11 10.00 -10.87 -8.33
C LEU A 11 9.96 -10.73 -9.87
N GLN A 12 10.94 -11.30 -10.59
CA GLN A 12 11.09 -11.13 -12.04
C GLN A 12 10.51 -12.29 -12.85
N ASP A 13 10.33 -12.04 -14.15
CA ASP A 13 9.92 -13.02 -15.19
C ASP A 13 8.69 -13.88 -14.86
N ARG A 14 7.79 -13.31 -14.05
CA ARG A 14 6.55 -13.97 -13.66
C ARG A 14 5.50 -13.86 -14.74
N SER A 15 4.61 -14.84 -14.77
CA SER A 15 3.50 -14.90 -15.70
C SER A 15 2.30 -15.61 -15.07
N PHE A 16 1.10 -15.34 -15.56
CA PHE A 16 -0.12 -16.01 -15.13
C PHE A 16 -0.98 -16.42 -16.32
N GLN A 17 -1.87 -17.38 -16.06
CA GLN A 17 -2.93 -17.84 -16.95
C GLN A 17 -4.19 -18.03 -16.11
N VAL A 18 -5.35 -17.89 -16.75
CA VAL A 18 -6.65 -18.09 -16.11
C VAL A 18 -7.27 -19.35 -16.71
N LEU A 19 -7.66 -20.29 -15.85
CA LEU A 19 -8.46 -21.45 -16.23
C LEU A 19 -9.91 -21.20 -15.81
N ASP A 20 -10.81 -21.10 -16.78
CA ASP A 20 -12.25 -21.09 -16.54
C ASP A 20 -12.88 -22.35 -17.14
N ARG A 21 -13.35 -23.24 -16.27
CA ARG A 21 -13.84 -24.58 -16.60
C ARG A 21 -12.80 -25.40 -17.38
N SER A 22 -12.89 -25.39 -18.71
CA SER A 22 -12.01 -26.11 -19.64
C SER A 22 -11.26 -25.19 -20.60
N PHE A 23 -11.41 -23.87 -20.48
CA PHE A 23 -10.71 -22.90 -21.30
C PHE A 23 -9.53 -22.32 -20.53
N LEU A 24 -8.33 -22.49 -21.08
CA LEU A 24 -7.10 -21.91 -20.56
C LEU A 24 -6.72 -20.68 -21.37
N SER A 25 -6.56 -19.54 -20.70
CA SER A 25 -6.14 -18.30 -21.36
C SER A 25 -4.72 -18.40 -21.91
N ASN A 26 -4.37 -17.49 -22.82
CA ASN A 26 -2.98 -17.24 -23.17
C ASN A 26 -2.17 -16.81 -21.94
N LYS A 27 -0.87 -17.10 -21.96
CA LYS A 27 0.09 -16.70 -20.93
C LYS A 27 0.31 -15.19 -20.97
N LEU A 28 0.07 -14.52 -19.84
CA LEU A 28 0.28 -13.08 -19.68
C LEU A 28 1.45 -12.84 -18.72
N GLN A 29 2.26 -11.82 -19.03
CA GLN A 29 3.39 -11.42 -18.19
C GLN A 29 2.92 -10.57 -17.00
N CYS A 30 3.41 -10.89 -15.81
CA CYS A 30 3.13 -10.17 -14.57
C CYS A 30 4.30 -9.22 -14.26
N ARG A 31 4.13 -7.94 -14.61
CA ARG A 31 5.20 -6.93 -14.52
C ARG A 31 5.32 -6.25 -13.16
N CYS A 32 4.30 -6.37 -12.31
CA CYS A 32 4.22 -5.70 -11.02
C CYS A 32 3.53 -6.58 -9.98
N GLY A 33 3.64 -6.18 -8.72
CA GLY A 33 3.07 -6.89 -7.58
C GLY A 33 3.93 -8.07 -7.11
N VAL A 34 3.34 -8.83 -6.20
CA VAL A 34 3.92 -10.05 -5.60
C VAL A 34 2.99 -11.24 -5.84
N PRO A 35 3.47 -12.49 -5.88
CA PRO A 35 2.62 -13.67 -6.04
C PRO A 35 1.58 -13.79 -4.92
N GLN A 36 0.30 -13.75 -5.26
CA GLN A 36 -0.77 -13.99 -4.27
C GLN A 36 -0.72 -15.45 -3.80
N GLY A 37 -0.89 -15.67 -2.49
CA GLY A 37 -0.81 -17.00 -1.86
C GLY A 37 0.60 -17.46 -1.46
N SER A 38 1.65 -16.70 -1.77
CA SER A 38 2.99 -16.95 -1.22
C SER A 38 3.12 -16.40 0.20
N ALA A 39 3.78 -17.16 1.08
CA ALA A 39 4.08 -16.74 2.45
C ALA A 39 5.00 -15.50 2.52
N LEU A 40 5.80 -15.24 1.48
CA LEU A 40 6.72 -14.09 1.44
C LEU A 40 6.02 -12.78 1.05
N SER A 41 4.96 -12.88 0.26
CA SER A 41 4.30 -11.72 -0.34
C SER A 41 3.80 -10.69 0.69
N PRO A 42 3.19 -11.07 1.83
CA PRO A 42 2.81 -10.10 2.86
C PRO A 42 4.00 -9.34 3.45
N THR A 43 5.13 -10.02 3.68
CA THR A 43 6.35 -9.37 4.20
C THR A 43 6.89 -8.35 3.22
N LEU A 44 6.94 -8.69 1.92
CA LEU A 44 7.38 -7.76 0.88
C LEU A 44 6.44 -6.56 0.75
N PHE A 45 5.13 -6.78 0.89
CA PHE A 45 4.16 -5.70 0.91
C PHE A 45 4.37 -4.75 2.11
N ASN A 46 4.61 -5.29 3.30
CA ASN A 46 4.90 -4.48 4.49
C ASN A 46 6.17 -3.63 4.32
N ILE A 47 7.24 -4.21 3.72
CA ILE A 47 8.46 -3.46 3.42
C ILE A 47 8.18 -2.34 2.41
N TYR A 48 7.35 -2.61 1.40
CA TYR A 48 6.95 -1.63 0.39
C TYR A 48 6.18 -0.45 0.99
N MET A 49 5.28 -0.73 1.94
CA MET A 49 4.45 0.26 2.62
C MET A 49 5.15 1.01 3.75
N ALA A 50 6.29 0.50 4.26
CA ALA A 50 6.98 1.07 5.42
C ALA A 50 7.26 2.58 5.35
N PRO A 51 7.66 3.19 4.20
CA PRO A 51 7.89 4.63 4.13
C PRO A 51 6.64 5.48 4.38
N LEU A 52 5.43 4.94 4.15
CA LEU A 52 4.18 5.64 4.41
C LEU A 52 4.01 6.00 5.88
N ALA A 53 4.44 5.11 6.79
CA ALA A 53 4.37 5.36 8.23
C ALA A 53 5.20 6.59 8.60
N SER A 54 6.45 6.65 8.16
CA SER A 54 7.33 7.80 8.41
C SER A 54 6.80 9.10 7.81
N LEU A 55 6.13 9.03 6.66
CA LEU A 55 5.46 10.19 6.07
C LEU A 55 4.35 10.71 6.98
N VAL A 56 3.46 9.84 7.47
CA VAL A 56 2.34 10.24 8.34
C VAL A 56 2.83 10.76 9.69
N GLU A 57 3.83 10.09 10.28
CA GLU A 57 4.47 10.53 11.54
C GLU A 57 5.10 11.93 11.42
N SER A 58 5.58 12.32 10.23
CA SER A 58 6.15 13.67 10.02
C SER A 58 5.13 14.81 10.14
N PHE A 59 3.83 14.49 10.04
CA PHE A 59 2.74 15.43 10.30
C PHE A 59 2.23 15.37 11.76
N GLY A 60 2.80 14.52 12.61
CA GLY A 60 2.34 14.32 13.99
C GLY A 60 1.11 13.41 14.11
N LEU A 61 0.77 12.66 13.07
CA LEU A 61 -0.35 11.71 13.06
C LEU A 61 0.16 10.28 13.26
N ALA A 62 -0.75 9.39 13.69
CA ALA A 62 -0.46 7.96 13.79
C ALA A 62 -0.99 7.22 12.55
N LEU A 63 -0.25 6.18 12.13
CA LEU A 63 -0.67 5.24 11.09
C LEU A 63 -0.96 3.89 11.72
N VAL A 64 -2.15 3.35 11.46
CA VAL A 64 -2.49 1.95 11.75
C VAL A 64 -2.73 1.25 10.42
N SER A 65 -2.04 0.15 10.17
CA SER A 65 -2.20 -0.59 8.92
C SER A 65 -2.35 -2.09 9.15
N TYR A 66 -3.17 -2.72 8.32
CA TYR A 66 -3.32 -4.16 8.24
C TYR A 66 -3.54 -4.55 6.78
N ALA A 67 -2.57 -5.24 6.18
CA ALA A 67 -2.54 -5.45 4.74
C ALA A 67 -2.73 -4.10 4.01
N ASP A 68 -3.60 -4.02 3.01
CA ASP A 68 -3.90 -2.80 2.25
C ASP A 68 -4.78 -1.79 3.00
N ASP A 69 -5.48 -2.20 4.06
CA ASP A 69 -6.28 -1.30 4.88
C ASP A 69 -5.38 -0.44 5.77
N THR A 70 -5.48 0.87 5.60
CA THR A 70 -4.65 1.86 6.30
C THR A 70 -5.52 2.96 6.88
N GLN A 71 -5.30 3.28 8.16
CA GLN A 71 -6.02 4.31 8.91
C GLN A 71 -5.04 5.38 9.39
N LEU A 72 -5.36 6.64 9.08
CA LEU A 72 -4.69 7.79 9.66
C LEU A 72 -5.48 8.21 10.90
N VAL A 73 -4.81 8.21 12.05
CA VAL A 73 -5.44 8.51 13.34
C VAL A 73 -4.91 9.85 13.84
N VAL A 74 -5.84 10.74 14.18
CA VAL A 74 -5.58 12.05 14.78
C VAL A 74 -6.41 12.17 16.06
N SER A 75 -5.81 12.74 17.10
CA SER A 75 -6.52 13.13 18.32
C SER A 75 -6.45 14.64 18.43
N PHE A 76 -7.57 15.28 18.73
CA PHE A 76 -7.68 16.73 18.82
C PHE A 76 -8.68 17.14 19.89
N SER A 77 -8.49 18.32 20.47
CA SER A 77 -9.47 18.94 21.35
C SER A 77 -10.55 19.65 20.53
N ALA A 78 -11.81 19.63 20.99
CA ALA A 78 -12.92 20.31 20.29
C ALA A 78 -12.69 21.83 20.09
N ASN A 79 -11.76 22.42 20.84
CA ASN A 79 -11.43 23.84 20.77
C ASN A 79 -10.22 24.13 19.86
N GLU A 80 -9.56 23.12 19.29
CA GLU A 80 -8.32 23.25 18.51
C GLU A 80 -8.59 23.03 17.01
N THR A 81 -8.80 24.13 16.28
CA THR A 81 -9.08 24.10 14.84
C THR A 81 -7.84 23.84 13.97
N SER A 82 -6.63 23.94 14.52
CA SER A 82 -5.37 23.76 13.78
C SER A 82 -5.11 22.32 13.35
N GLU A 83 -5.66 21.34 14.06
CA GLU A 83 -5.37 19.91 13.84
C GLU A 83 -6.08 19.37 12.58
N GLY A 84 -7.23 19.95 12.20
CA GLY A 84 -7.91 19.62 10.94
C GLY A 84 -7.09 20.00 9.70
N ALA A 85 -6.34 21.10 9.75
CA ALA A 85 -5.49 21.51 8.64
C ALA A 85 -4.28 20.57 8.44
N ALA A 86 -3.67 20.11 9.53
CA ALA A 86 -2.59 19.12 9.50
C ALA A 86 -3.08 17.78 8.91
N PHE A 87 -4.28 17.33 9.30
CA PHE A 87 -4.91 16.12 8.77
C PHE A 87 -5.13 16.19 7.26
N LEU A 88 -5.75 17.27 6.76
CA LEU A 88 -5.99 17.45 5.32
C LEU A 88 -4.67 17.52 4.52
N THR A 89 -3.65 18.20 5.04
CA THR A 89 -2.33 18.27 4.40
C THR A 89 -1.67 16.88 4.37
N CYS A 90 -1.78 16.11 5.44
CA CYS A 90 -1.29 14.74 5.51
C CYS A 90 -2.00 13.84 4.49
N MET A 91 -3.33 13.91 4.36
CA MET A 91 -4.08 13.15 3.35
C MET A 91 -3.60 13.42 1.93
N GLN A 92 -3.32 14.69 1.58
CA GLN A 92 -2.78 15.06 0.27
C GLN A 92 -1.37 14.48 0.06
N ALA A 93 -0.53 14.51 1.09
CA ALA A 93 0.80 13.93 1.04
C ALA A 93 0.75 12.40 0.85
N VAL A 94 -0.15 11.71 1.57
CA VAL A 94 -0.38 10.27 1.43
C VAL A 94 -0.85 9.91 0.02
N SER A 95 -1.85 10.61 -0.52
CA SER A 95 -2.34 10.39 -1.89
C SER A 95 -1.24 10.58 -2.95
N SER A 96 -0.44 11.63 -2.78
CA SER A 96 0.72 11.90 -3.65
C SER A 96 1.77 10.80 -3.55
N TRP A 97 2.10 10.35 -2.34
CA TRP A 97 3.05 9.27 -2.11
C TRP A 97 2.58 7.94 -2.69
N MET A 98 1.30 7.57 -2.52
CA MET A 98 0.74 6.35 -3.10
C MET A 98 0.88 6.37 -4.62
N THR A 99 0.51 7.48 -5.26
CA THR A 99 0.63 7.65 -6.72
C THR A 99 2.08 7.52 -7.19
N GLN A 100 3.02 8.18 -6.50
CA GLN A 100 4.46 8.08 -6.80
C GLN A 100 4.98 6.65 -6.63
N SER A 101 4.50 5.97 -5.59
CA SER A 101 4.75 4.55 -5.28
C SER A 101 3.88 3.60 -6.12
N LYS A 102 3.29 4.04 -7.23
CA LYS A 102 2.52 3.18 -8.16
C LYS A 102 1.40 2.38 -7.49
N LEU A 103 0.87 2.89 -6.38
CA LEU A 103 -0.33 2.41 -5.71
C LEU A 103 -1.51 3.29 -6.08
N GLN A 104 -2.69 2.68 -6.10
CA GLN A 104 -3.94 3.39 -6.36
C GLN A 104 -4.73 3.43 -5.06
N LEU A 105 -4.99 4.64 -4.57
CA LEU A 105 -5.93 4.84 -3.47
C LEU A 105 -7.34 4.52 -3.96
N ASN A 106 -8.10 3.76 -3.17
CA ASN A 106 -9.50 3.47 -3.47
C ASN A 106 -10.37 4.58 -2.88
N GLU A 107 -10.68 5.61 -3.67
CA GLU A 107 -11.49 6.75 -3.24
C GLU A 107 -12.90 6.34 -2.77
N GLU A 108 -13.53 5.36 -3.42
CA GLU A 108 -14.86 4.87 -3.06
C GLU A 108 -14.91 4.20 -1.68
N LYS A 109 -13.77 3.68 -1.22
CA LYS A 109 -13.64 3.03 0.09
C LYS A 109 -12.96 3.90 1.15
N THR A 110 -12.47 5.08 0.77
CA THR A 110 -11.74 5.96 1.68
C THR A 110 -12.73 6.91 2.35
N GLU A 111 -12.88 6.77 3.66
CA GLU A 111 -13.86 7.55 4.44
C GLU A 111 -13.18 8.26 5.61
N VAL A 112 -13.72 9.42 5.99
CA VAL A 112 -13.34 10.14 7.21
C VAL A 112 -14.38 9.83 8.28
N MET A 113 -13.94 9.28 9.41
CA MET A 113 -14.77 8.98 10.57
C MET A 113 -14.43 9.92 11.72
N ILE A 114 -15.46 10.44 12.41
CA ILE A 114 -15.34 11.38 13.54
C ILE A 114 -15.92 10.73 14.80
#